data_AF-A0A914UE97-F1
#
_entry.id   AF-A0A914UE97-F1
#
_cell.length_a   1.000
_cell.length_b   1.000
_cell.length_c   1.000
_cell.angle_alpha   90.00
_cell.angle_beta   90.00
_cell.angle_gamma   90.00
#
_symmetry.space_group_name_H-M   'P 1'
#
loop_
_entity.id
_entity.type
_entity.pdbx_description
1 polymer ?
#
loop_
_entity_poly.entity_id
_entity_poly.type
_entity_poly.pdbx_seq_one_letter_code
_entity_poly.pdbx_strand_id
1 'polypeptide(L)'
;MVAVKDNLDVFYFAVIVPLHMYFDDNGHMDKRDFLQLWQEIPEQNEQNYTFQNTMNFSADDICTKLQQNNIFTVARRNVEGQELLYHSIKYTNNIFILSELKMQQNSPAITI
;
A
#
# COMPACT_ATOMS: atom_id res chain seq x y z
N MET A 1 5.81 -14.15 -19.37
CA MET A 1 5.32 -14.68 -20.66
C MET A 1 4.30 -15.75 -20.35
N VAL A 2 3.10 -15.61 -20.90
CA VAL A 2 1.99 -16.57 -20.77
C VAL A 2 1.87 -17.30 -22.10
N ALA A 3 1.61 -18.60 -22.06
CA ALA A 3 1.33 -19.42 -23.23
C ALA A 3 -0.07 -20.03 -23.10
N VAL A 4 -0.89 -19.92 -24.14
CA VAL A 4 -2.23 -20.52 -24.21
C VAL A 4 -2.27 -21.42 -25.44
N LYS A 5 -2.68 -22.69 -25.27
CA LYS A 5 -2.75 -23.68 -26.35
C LYS A 5 -4.20 -24.05 -26.63
N ASP A 6 -4.59 -24.05 -27.90
CA ASP A 6 -5.84 -24.64 -28.37
C ASP A 6 -5.59 -25.72 -29.43
N ASN A 7 -6.64 -26.10 -30.18
CA ASN A 7 -6.55 -27.08 -31.26
C ASN A 7 -5.92 -26.54 -32.55
N LEU A 8 -5.65 -25.24 -32.64
CA LEU A 8 -5.02 -24.58 -33.78
C LEU A 8 -3.52 -24.36 -33.53
N ASP A 9 -3.15 -23.71 -32.41
CA ASP A 9 -1.75 -23.39 -32.11
C ASP A 9 -1.49 -23.04 -30.62
N VAL A 10 -0.25 -22.59 -30.32
CA VAL A 10 0.17 -21.99 -29.04
C VAL A 10 0.40 -20.49 -29.21
N PHE A 11 -0.36 -19.70 -28.45
CA PHE A 11 -0.29 -18.24 -28.44
C PHE A 11 0.52 -17.74 -27.25
N TYR A 12 1.41 -16.78 -27.48
CA TYR A 12 2.27 -16.20 -26.45
C TYR A 12 1.96 -14.72 -26.27
N PHE A 13 1.84 -14.29 -25.01
CA PHE A 13 1.68 -12.87 -24.68
C PHE A 13 2.36 -12.51 -23.36
N ALA A 14 2.60 -11.23 -23.17
CA ALA A 14 3.05 -10.66 -21.90
C ALA A 14 1.86 -10.00 -21.20
N VAL A 15 1.84 -10.06 -19.87
CA VAL A 15 0.85 -9.39 -19.03
C VAL A 15 1.58 -8.73 -17.86
N ILE A 16 1.10 -7.56 -17.46
CA ILE A 16 1.54 -6.91 -16.23
C ILE A 16 0.56 -7.33 -15.14
N VAL A 17 1.06 -8.00 -14.12
CA VAL A 17 0.26 -8.33 -12.94
C VAL A 17 0.37 -7.16 -11.95
N PRO A 18 -0.75 -6.55 -11.52
CA PRO A 18 -0.72 -5.50 -10.51
C PRO A 18 -0.05 -5.97 -9.22
N LEU A 19 0.77 -5.13 -8.60
CA LEU A 19 1.56 -5.53 -7.42
C LEU A 19 0.72 -6.00 -6.23
N HIS A 20 -0.47 -5.42 -6.01
CA HIS A 20 -1.36 -5.77 -4.90
C HIS A 20 -1.82 -7.23 -4.95
N MET A 21 -1.78 -7.90 -6.11
CA MET A 21 -2.06 -9.33 -6.24
C MET A 21 -1.04 -10.21 -5.50
N TYR A 22 0.12 -9.66 -5.14
CA TYR A 22 1.18 -10.36 -4.41
C TYR A 22 1.24 -9.98 -2.94
N PHE A 23 0.25 -9.25 -2.40
CA PHE A 23 0.21 -8.91 -0.99
C PHE A 23 -0.35 -10.08 -0.18
N ASP A 24 0.42 -10.51 0.81
CA ASP A 24 0.14 -11.61 1.73
C ASP A 24 -0.90 -11.17 2.77
N ASP A 25 -1.87 -12.03 3.05
CA ASP A 25 -2.94 -11.78 4.02
C ASP A 25 -2.45 -11.78 5.47
N ASN A 26 -1.25 -12.29 5.74
CA ASN A 26 -0.55 -12.20 7.02
C ASN A 26 0.41 -11.01 7.07
N GLY A 27 0.01 -9.87 6.50
CA GLY A 27 0.79 -8.63 6.48
C GLY A 27 0.53 -7.68 7.65
N HIS A 28 -0.35 -8.06 8.58
CA HIS A 28 -0.63 -7.26 9.77
C HIS A 28 0.60 -7.18 10.67
N MET A 29 0.93 -5.98 11.14
CA MET A 29 2.09 -5.71 11.99
C MET A 29 1.65 -4.98 13.25
N ASP A 30 2.23 -5.35 14.40
CA ASP A 30 2.01 -4.60 15.64
C ASP A 30 2.80 -3.28 15.63
N LYS A 31 2.29 -2.29 16.37
CA LYS A 31 2.89 -0.94 16.43
C LYS A 31 4.37 -0.94 16.81
N ARG A 32 4.79 -1.88 17.68
CA ARG A 32 6.18 -1.99 18.13
C ARG A 32 7.08 -2.45 16.98
N ASP A 33 6.66 -3.51 16.28
CA ASP A 33 7.44 -4.09 15.18
C ASP A 33 7.52 -3.13 14.00
N PHE A 34 6.43 -2.39 13.73
CA PHE A 34 6.40 -1.32 12.74
C PHE A 34 7.44 -0.24 13.03
N LEU A 35 7.47 0.29 14.25
CA LEU A 35 8.42 1.34 14.62
C LEU A 35 9.86 0.85 14.57
N GLN A 36 10.11 -0.39 14.98
CA GLN A 36 11.45 -0.99 14.89
C GLN A 36 11.89 -1.10 13.42
N LEU A 37 11.08 -1.73 12.57
CA LEU A 37 11.42 -1.90 11.16
C LEU A 37 11.54 -0.57 10.43
N TRP A 38 10.69 0.42 10.75
CA TRP A 38 10.77 1.76 10.18
C TRP A 38 12.11 2.43 10.48
N GLN A 39 12.62 2.28 11.70
CA GLN A 39 13.92 2.84 12.10
C GLN A 39 15.11 2.10 11.48
N GLU A 40 14.95 0.80 11.15
CA GLU A 40 15.98 -0.01 10.53
C GLU A 40 16.12 0.26 9.01
N ILE A 41 15.06 0.72 8.35
CA ILE A 41 15.07 1.05 6.91
C ILE A 41 15.85 2.36 6.68
N PRO A 42 16.89 2.37 5.82
CA PRO A 42 17.63 3.59 5.49
C PRO A 42 16.75 4.64 4.78
N GLU A 43 16.86 5.91 5.16
CA GLU A 43 16.08 7.04 4.58
C GLU A 43 16.23 7.16 3.05
N GLN A 44 17.37 6.76 2.49
CA GLN A 44 17.57 6.75 1.03
C GLN A 44 16.60 5.83 0.27
N ASN A 45 16.00 4.86 0.97
CA ASN A 45 14.97 3.97 0.43
C ASN A 45 13.56 4.56 0.55
N GLU A 46 13.40 5.65 1.29
CA GLU A 46 12.13 6.38 1.40
C GLU A 46 11.84 7.08 0.07
N GLN A 47 10.61 6.95 -0.41
CA GLN A 47 10.12 7.60 -1.62
C GLN A 47 8.78 8.24 -1.30
N ASN A 48 8.61 9.49 -1.73
CA ASN A 48 7.42 10.27 -1.46
C ASN A 48 6.64 10.53 -2.76
N TYR A 49 5.34 10.30 -2.74
CA TYR A 49 4.44 10.52 -3.86
C TYR A 49 3.27 11.40 -3.42
N THR A 50 2.81 12.28 -4.31
CA THR A 50 1.62 13.11 -4.05
C THR A 50 0.63 12.95 -5.18
N PHE A 51 -0.62 12.70 -4.83
CA PHE A 51 -1.72 12.52 -5.79
C PHE A 51 -3.01 13.17 -5.28
N GLN A 52 -3.98 13.33 -6.19
CA GLN A 52 -5.25 13.97 -5.89
C GLN A 52 -6.29 12.93 -5.46
N ASN A 53 -6.98 13.19 -4.36
CA ASN A 53 -8.14 12.43 -3.88
C ASN A 53 -9.39 12.76 -4.71
N THR A 54 -9.40 12.32 -5.96
CA THR A 54 -10.49 12.61 -6.91
C THR A 54 -11.84 12.04 -6.51
N MET A 55 -11.85 11.00 -5.65
CA MET A 55 -13.07 10.36 -5.15
C MET A 55 -13.55 10.93 -3.81
N ASN A 56 -12.86 11.93 -3.24
CA ASN A 56 -13.15 12.52 -1.94
C ASN A 56 -13.28 11.46 -0.82
N PHE A 57 -12.45 10.42 -0.84
CA PHE A 57 -12.45 9.41 0.21
C PHE A 57 -12.04 10.01 1.55
N SER A 58 -12.76 9.64 2.61
CA SER A 58 -12.33 9.87 3.99
C SER A 58 -11.18 8.94 4.36
N ALA A 59 -10.50 9.19 5.48
CA ALA A 59 -9.51 8.25 5.99
C ALA A 59 -10.11 6.86 6.27
N ASP A 60 -11.37 6.77 6.70
CA ASP A 60 -12.04 5.49 6.94
C ASP A 60 -12.30 4.71 5.64
N ASP A 61 -12.69 5.41 4.58
CA ASP A 61 -12.85 4.83 3.24
C ASP A 61 -11.52 4.30 2.71
N ILE A 62 -10.44 5.06 2.90
CA ILE A 62 -9.09 4.66 2.50
C ILE A 62 -8.65 3.42 3.29
N CYS A 63 -8.76 3.43 4.63
CA CYS A 63 -8.41 2.27 5.46
C CYS A 63 -9.18 1.02 5.01
N THR A 64 -10.48 1.14 4.78
CA THR A 64 -11.33 0.03 4.32
C THR A 64 -10.89 -0.50 2.96
N LYS A 65 -10.64 0.39 2.00
CA LYS A 65 -10.21 0.02 0.65
C LYS A 65 -8.82 -0.63 0.64
N LEU A 66 -7.89 -0.11 1.44
CA LEU A 66 -6.54 -0.66 1.60
C LEU A 66 -6.59 -2.04 2.26
N GLN A 67 -7.39 -2.20 3.32
CA GLN A 67 -7.57 -3.45 4.04
C GLN A 67 -8.12 -4.57 3.14
N GLN A 68 -9.04 -4.24 2.22
CA GLN A 68 -9.56 -5.20 1.22
C GLN A 68 -8.49 -5.71 0.25
N ASN A 69 -7.33 -5.05 0.18
CA ASN A 69 -6.21 -5.40 -0.69
C ASN A 69 -4.97 -5.81 0.12
N ASN A 70 -5.12 -6.30 1.36
CA ASN A 70 -4.02 -6.74 2.23
C ASN A 70 -2.99 -5.63 2.56
N ILE A 71 -3.47 -4.39 2.70
CA ILE A 71 -2.70 -3.25 3.22
C ILE A 71 -3.31 -2.88 4.58
N PHE A 72 -2.56 -3.07 5.66
CA PHE A 72 -3.10 -3.07 7.01
C PHE A 72 -2.76 -1.76 7.72
N THR A 73 -3.76 -1.07 8.26
CA THR A 73 -3.55 0.15 9.05
C THR A 73 -3.06 -0.20 10.46
N VAL A 74 -1.82 0.15 10.77
CA VAL A 74 -1.15 -0.11 12.05
C VAL A 74 -1.47 0.99 13.07
N ALA A 75 -1.53 2.24 12.63
CA ALA A 75 -1.84 3.39 13.47
C ALA A 75 -2.49 4.53 12.67
N ARG A 76 -3.30 5.33 13.37
CA ARG A 76 -3.87 6.58 12.88
C ARG A 76 -3.60 7.69 13.89
N ARG A 77 -3.17 8.85 13.41
CA ARG A 77 -2.97 10.05 14.22
C ARG A 77 -3.66 11.23 13.55
N ASN A 78 -4.20 12.13 14.37
CA ASN A 78 -4.65 13.43 13.93
C ASN A 78 -3.74 14.48 14.55
N VAL A 79 -3.06 15.27 13.72
CA VAL A 79 -2.11 16.30 14.15
C VAL A 79 -2.42 17.56 13.36
N GLU A 80 -2.80 18.64 14.05
CA GLU A 80 -3.04 19.96 13.43
C GLU A 80 -4.04 19.94 12.25
N GLY A 81 -5.07 19.08 12.30
CA GLY A 81 -6.06 18.95 11.22
C GLY A 81 -5.59 18.09 10.03
N GLN A 82 -4.45 17.43 10.19
CA GLN A 82 -3.91 16.45 9.25
C GLN A 82 -4.11 15.04 9.80
N GLU A 83 -4.60 14.14 8.97
CA GLU A 83 -4.64 12.72 9.28
C GLU A 83 -3.38 12.02 8.76
N LEU A 84 -2.76 11.24 9.64
CA LEU A 84 -1.61 10.40 9.36
C LEU A 84 -2.01 8.95 9.56
N LEU A 85 -1.88 8.13 8.52
CA LEU A 85 -2.19 6.71 8.51
C LEU A 85 -0.91 5.93 8.25
N TYR A 86 -0.60 4.98 9.12
CA TYR A 86 0.58 4.13 9.00
C TYR A 86 0.15 2.74 8.55
N HIS A 87 0.77 2.21 7.50
CA HIS A 87 0.38 0.90 6.94
C HIS A 87 1.54 -0.07 6.85
N SER A 88 1.25 -1.34 7.13
CA SER A 88 2.12 -2.46 6.83
C SER A 88 1.59 -3.24 5.62
N ILE A 89 2.52 -3.65 4.76
CA ILE A 89 2.27 -4.47 3.59
C ILE A 89 3.31 -5.57 3.59
N LYS A 90 2.89 -6.82 3.45
CA LYS A 90 3.80 -7.96 3.28
C LYS A 90 3.59 -8.53 1.89
N TYR A 91 4.67 -8.76 1.16
CA TYR A 91 4.63 -9.47 -0.11
C TYR A 91 4.76 -10.98 0.12
N THR A 92 4.24 -11.76 -0.82
CA THR A 92 4.36 -13.24 -0.85
C THR A 92 5.81 -13.76 -0.84
N ASN A 93 6.79 -12.92 -1.18
CA ASN A 93 8.22 -13.22 -1.06
C ASN A 93 8.82 -12.84 0.32
N ASN A 94 7.98 -12.53 1.31
CA ASN A 94 8.32 -12.11 2.67
C ASN A 94 8.99 -10.73 2.81
N ILE A 95 8.98 -9.90 1.77
CA ILE A 95 9.40 -8.50 1.88
C ILE A 95 8.29 -7.67 2.52
N PHE A 96 8.64 -6.85 3.50
CA PHE A 96 7.74 -5.85 4.07
C PHE A 96 7.96 -4.47 3.43
N ILE A 97 6.86 -3.78 3.17
CA ILE A 97 6.83 -2.36 2.83
C ILE A 97 6.01 -1.63 3.88
N LEU A 98 6.53 -0.51 4.34
CA LEU A 98 5.87 0.40 5.27
C LEU A 98 5.50 1.68 4.53
N SER A 99 4.39 2.31 4.91
CA SER A 99 4.01 3.62 4.36
C SER A 99 3.38 4.52 5.42
N GLU A 100 3.56 5.83 5.25
CA GLU A 100 2.84 6.88 5.97
C GLU A 100 2.00 7.66 4.96
N LEU A 101 0.68 7.61 5.08
CA LEU A 101 -0.23 8.38 4.25
C LEU A 101 -0.71 9.61 5.02
N LYS A 102 -0.55 10.77 4.39
CA LYS A 102 -0.89 12.09 4.90
C LYS A 102 -2.08 12.69 4.14
N MET A 103 -3.12 13.08 4.87
CA MET A 103 -4.30 13.79 4.34
C MET A 103 -4.50 15.10 5.08
N GLN A 104 -4.85 16.17 4.39
CA GLN A 104 -5.22 17.45 5.01
C GLN A 104 -6.70 17.72 4.79
N GLN A 105 -7.44 18.13 5.83
CA GLN A 105 -8.89 18.36 5.75
C GLN A 105 -9.32 19.36 4.66
N ASN A 106 -8.46 20.33 4.34
CA ASN A 106 -8.77 21.39 3.35
C ASN A 106 -8.02 21.22 2.03
N SER A 107 -7.41 20.05 1.78
CA SER A 107 -6.69 19.77 0.55
C SER A 107 -7.12 18.43 -0.04
N PRO A 108 -7.41 18.37 -1.35
CA PRO A 108 -7.58 17.09 -2.02
C PRO A 108 -6.25 16.35 -2.20
N ALA A 109 -5.10 16.95 -1.89
CA ALA A 109 -3.81 16.28 -2.02
C ALA A 109 -3.62 15.23 -0.90
N ILE A 110 -3.23 14.03 -1.32
CA ILE A 110 -2.74 12.96 -0.46
C ILE A 110 -1.27 12.75 -0.76
N THR A 111 -0.45 12.67 0.29
CA THR A 111 0.97 12.31 0.21
C THR A 111 1.17 10.94 0.84
N ILE A 112 2.01 10.10 0.24
CA ILE A 112 2.43 8.77 0.74
C ILE A 112 3.92 8.58 0.57
#